data_AF-A0A2E4N053-F1
#
_entry.id   AF-A0A2E4N053-F1
#
_cell.length_a   1.000
_cell.length_b   1.000
_cell.length_c   1.000
_cell.angle_alpha   90.00
_cell.angle_beta   90.00
_cell.angle_gamma   90.00
#
_symmetry.space_group_name_H-M   'P 1'
#
loop_
_entity.id
_entity.type
_entity.pdbx_description
1 polymer ?
#
loop_
_entity_poly.entity_id
_entity_poly.type
_entity_poly.pdbx_seq_one_letter_code
_entity_poly.pdbx_strand_id
1 'polypeptide(L)'
;MYLLHDGEVVIEKKANGGDMIELTRLHRRGDFFGEMVFVDILPRSATVRADPAARLIEFPLEALRAFFEDNRTVHLTIILNMTRVLSKRLRAANEQIADLISSQS
;
A
#
# COMPACT_ATOMS: atom_id res chain seq x y z
N MET A 1 -6.01 7.24 2.63
CA MET A 1 -4.88 6.82 1.78
C MET A 1 -3.79 7.88 1.94
N TYR A 2 -2.53 7.50 1.81
CA TYR A 2 -1.42 8.47 1.90
C TYR A 2 -0.50 8.35 0.70
N LEU A 3 0.12 9.47 0.35
CA LEU A 3 1.19 9.58 -0.64
C LEU A 3 2.47 10.02 0.07
N LEU A 4 3.56 9.30 -0.17
CA LEU A 4 4.89 9.67 0.29
C LEU A 4 5.41 10.85 -0.53
N HIS A 5 5.60 12.01 0.12
CA HIS A 5 6.25 13.16 -0.50
C HIS A 5 7.76 13.14 -0.28
N ASP A 6 8.19 12.80 0.94
CA ASP A 6 9.61 12.75 1.35
C ASP A 6 9.79 11.80 2.55
N GLY A 7 11.00 11.31 2.76
CA GLY A 7 11.35 10.36 3.82
C GLY A 7 11.00 8.91 3.48
N GLU A 8 10.72 8.13 4.52
CA GLU A 8 10.56 6.68 4.40
C GLU A 8 9.40 6.17 5.28
N VAL A 9 8.74 5.13 4.79
CA VAL A 9 7.64 4.45 5.46
C VAL A 9 7.83 2.95 5.41
N VAL A 10 7.68 2.29 6.56
CA VAL A 10 7.72 0.84 6.69
C VAL A 10 6.30 0.31 6.86
N ILE A 11 5.96 -0.73 6.09
CA ILE A 11 4.71 -1.48 6.22
C ILE A 11 5.03 -2.81 6.89
N GLU A 12 4.39 -3.07 8.01
CA GLU A 12 4.68 -4.21 8.87
C GLU A 12 3.39 -4.92 9.30
N LYS A 13 3.46 -6.24 9.49
CA LYS A 13 2.32 -7.05 9.90
C LYS A 13 2.70 -7.89 11.11
N LYS A 14 1.77 -8.00 12.06
CA LYS A 14 1.94 -8.86 13.23
C LYS A 14 1.87 -10.32 12.81
N ALA A 15 2.92 -11.08 13.10
CA ALA A 15 2.97 -12.52 12.93
C ALA A 15 2.11 -13.23 13.99
N ASN A 16 1.79 -14.50 13.75
CA ASN A 16 1.05 -15.32 14.71
C ASN A 16 1.77 -15.47 16.06
N GLY A 17 3.10 -15.32 16.10
CA GLY A 17 3.92 -15.33 17.32
C GLY A 17 4.01 -13.99 18.05
N GLY A 18 3.41 -12.93 17.53
CA GLY A 18 3.42 -11.60 18.14
C GLY A 18 4.46 -10.63 17.60
N ASP A 19 5.48 -11.14 16.90
CA ASP A 19 6.53 -10.32 16.27
C ASP A 19 5.99 -9.49 15.11
N MET A 20 6.57 -8.30 14.91
CA MET A 20 6.27 -7.46 13.74
C MET A 20 7.20 -7.84 12.59
N ILE A 21 6.62 -8.26 11.48
CA ILE A 21 7.35 -8.60 10.26
C ILE A 21 7.24 -7.43 9.29
N GLU A 22 8.39 -6.88 8.87
CA GLU A 22 8.46 -5.91 7.77
C GLU A 22 8.05 -6.59 6.46
N LEU A 23 6.96 -6.11 5.85
CA LEU A 23 6.47 -6.59 4.56
C LEU A 23 7.14 -5.84 3.41
N THR A 24 7.27 -4.51 3.56
CA THR A 24 7.91 -3.66 2.56
C THR A 24 8.26 -2.30 3.13
N ARG A 25 9.11 -1.57 2.39
CA ARG A 25 9.60 -0.24 2.73
C ARG A 25 9.46 0.67 1.51
N LEU A 26 8.82 1.82 1.71
CA LEU A 26 8.55 2.82 0.69
C LEU A 26 9.43 4.04 0.96
N HIS A 27 10.25 4.41 -0.02
CA HIS A 27 11.17 5.55 0.05
C HIS A 27 11.08 6.44 -1.20
N ARG A 28 10.27 6.07 -2.19
CA ARG A 28 10.15 6.84 -3.42
C ARG A 28 9.03 7.86 -3.28
N ARG A 29 9.36 9.12 -3.56
CA ARG A 29 8.36 10.18 -3.72
C ARG A 29 7.32 9.77 -4.77
N GLY A 30 6.06 9.79 -4.39
CA GLY A 30 4.96 9.32 -5.23
C GLY A 30 4.44 7.92 -4.87
N ASP A 31 5.06 7.21 -3.92
CA ASP A 31 4.55 5.93 -3.45
C ASP A 31 3.26 6.11 -2.64
N PHE A 32 2.25 5.31 -2.97
CA PHE A 32 0.96 5.29 -2.27
C PHE A 32 0.86 4.09 -1.33
N PHE A 33 0.20 4.30 -0.18
CA PHE A 33 -0.12 3.23 0.76
C PHE A 33 -1.43 3.49 1.52
N GLY A 34 -1.98 2.44 2.12
CA GLY A 34 -3.31 2.47 2.73
C GLY A 34 -4.43 2.52 1.69
N GLU A 35 -4.13 2.09 0.47
CA GLU A 35 -5.03 1.97 -0.68
C GLU A 35 -6.05 0.84 -0.51
N MET A 36 -5.76 -0.18 0.32
CA MET A 36 -6.65 -1.32 0.53
C MET A 36 -8.02 -0.92 1.10
N VAL A 37 -8.10 0.18 1.86
CA VAL A 37 -9.38 0.72 2.36
C VAL A 37 -10.33 1.12 1.21
N PHE A 38 -9.77 1.47 0.05
CA PHE A 38 -10.56 1.83 -1.14
C PHE A 38 -10.94 0.63 -2.00
N VAL A 39 -10.15 -0.45 -1.98
CA VAL A 39 -10.36 -1.63 -2.86
C VAL A 39 -11.22 -2.69 -2.18
N ASP A 40 -10.99 -2.95 -0.89
CA ASP A 40 -11.49 -4.16 -0.24
C ASP A 40 -12.49 -3.88 0.89
N ILE A 41 -12.59 -2.63 1.39
CA ILE A 41 -13.44 -2.25 2.54
C ILE A 41 -13.23 -3.20 3.76
N LEU A 42 -12.03 -3.78 3.88
CA LEU A 42 -11.62 -4.58 5.02
C LEU A 42 -10.79 -3.72 6.00
N PRO A 43 -10.78 -4.07 7.31
CA PRO A 43 -9.94 -3.37 8.28
C PRO A 43 -8.46 -3.41 7.87
N ARG A 44 -7.68 -2.43 8.36
CA ARG A 44 -6.25 -2.27 8.05
C ARG A 44 -5.53 -3.62 8.11
N SER A 45 -4.96 -4.04 6.97
CA SER A 45 -4.30 -5.34 6.80
C SER A 45 -2.86 -5.38 7.33
N ALA A 46 -2.29 -4.21 7.62
CA ALA A 46 -0.93 -4.01 8.09
C ALA A 46 -0.83 -2.70 8.90
N THR A 47 0.16 -2.64 9.78
CA THR A 47 0.60 -1.44 10.49
C THR A 47 1.57 -0.66 9.61
N VAL A 48 1.52 0.66 9.69
CA VAL A 48 2.41 1.54 8.93
C VAL A 48 3.18 2.41 9.91
N ARG A 49 4.51 2.40 9.81
CA ARG A 49 5.41 3.22 10.62
C ARG A 49 6.17 4.16 9.70
N ALA A 50 5.94 5.46 9.85
CA ALA A 50 6.68 6.48 9.14
C ALA A 50 7.93 6.90 9.94
N ASP A 51 9.01 7.25 9.24
CA ASP A 51 10.12 7.97 9.85
C ASP A 51 9.64 9.33 10.40
N PRO A 52 10.16 9.83 11.54
CA PRO A 52 9.78 11.14 12.06
C PRO A 52 9.95 12.32 11.09
N ALA A 53 10.90 12.22 10.14
CA ALA A 53 11.13 13.23 9.12
C ALA A 53 10.27 13.04 7.85
N ALA A 54 9.48 11.96 7.77
CA ALA A 54 8.67 11.67 6.60
C ALA A 54 7.56 12.72 6.40
N ARG A 55 7.40 13.15 5.16
CA ARG A 55 6.32 14.05 4.74
C ARG A 55 5.32 13.28 3.91
N LEU A 56 4.08 13.30 4.37
CA LEU A 56 2.97 12.56 3.77
C LEU A 56 1.87 13.52 3.34
N ILE A 57 1.25 13.23 2.20
CA ILE A 57 -0.01 13.86 1.80
C ILE A 57 -1.13 12.87 2.14
N GLU A 58 -2.04 13.28 3.02
CA GLU A 58 -3.23 12.51 3.33
C GLU A 58 -4.33 12.79 2.31
N PHE A 59 -4.97 11.71 1.87
CA PHE A 59 -6.20 11.78 1.10
C PHE A 59 -7.33 11.17 1.93
N PRO A 60 -8.20 12.01 2.53
CA PRO A 60 -9.38 11.57 3.24
C PRO A 60 -10.33 10.81 2.30
N LEU A 61 -10.95 9.75 2.82
CA LEU A 61 -11.85 8.90 2.03
C LEU A 61 -13.06 9.69 1.51
N GLU A 62 -13.64 10.54 2.34
CA GLU A 62 -14.81 11.36 1.99
C GLU A 62 -14.47 12.41 0.92
N ALA A 63 -13.34 13.09 1.05
CA ALA A 63 -12.86 14.06 0.06
C ALA A 63 -12.59 13.40 -1.30
N LEU A 64 -12.00 12.20 -1.31
CA LEU A 64 -11.80 11.43 -2.54
C LEU A 64 -13.12 10.96 -3.15
N ARG A 65 -14.09 10.52 -2.33
CA ARG A 65 -15.42 10.11 -2.82
C ARG A 65 -16.12 11.26 -3.52
N ALA A 66 -16.22 12.43 -2.88
CA ALA A 66 -16.81 13.62 -3.48
C ALA A 66 -16.08 14.03 -4.77
N PHE A 67 -14.74 14.03 -4.75
CA PHE A 67 -13.94 14.35 -5.93
C PHE A 67 -14.18 13.39 -7.10
N PHE A 68 -14.41 12.10 -6.83
CA PHE A 68 -14.69 11.08 -7.85
C PHE A 68 -16.09 11.16 -8.44
N GLU A 69 -17.08 11.61 -7.67
CA GLU A 69 -18.42 11.88 -8.18
C GLU A 69 -18.38 12.98 -9.25
N ASP A 70 -17.57 14.02 -9.02
CA ASP A 70 -17.43 15.13 -9.96
C ASP A 70 -16.45 14.86 -11.11
N ASN A 71 -15.50 13.92 -10.96
CA ASN A 71 -14.38 13.72 -11.89
C ASN A 71 -14.16 12.24 -12.28
N ARG A 72 -15.07 11.69 -13.09
CA ARG A 72 -15.06 10.27 -13.49
C ARG A 72 -13.77 9.80 -14.20
N THR A 73 -13.14 10.65 -15.00
CA THR A 73 -11.87 10.31 -15.69
C THR A 73 -10.71 10.14 -14.70
N VAL A 74 -10.66 10.98 -13.66
CA VAL A 74 -9.62 10.90 -12.64
C VAL A 74 -9.84 9.68 -11.75
N HIS A 75 -11.11 9.38 -11.42
CA HIS A 75 -11.48 8.16 -10.71
C HIS A 75 -10.97 6.89 -11.42
N LEU A 76 -11.22 6.76 -12.73
CA LEU A 76 -10.72 5.63 -13.52
C LEU A 76 -9.19 5.55 -13.54
N THR A 77 -8.51 6.69 -13.64
CA THR A 77 -7.04 6.76 -13.63
C THR A 77 -6.47 6.25 -12.30
N ILE A 78 -7.07 6.64 -11.18
CA ILE A 78 -6.65 6.21 -9.85
C ILE A 78 -6.91 4.71 -9.67
N ILE A 79 -8.09 4.20 -10.06
CA ILE A 79 -8.37 2.76 -10.03
C ILE A 79 -7.32 1.99 -10.83
N LEU A 80 -7.00 2.42 -12.06
CA LEU A 80 -5.99 1.75 -12.89
C LEU A 80 -4.61 1.75 -12.23
N ASN A 81 -4.22 2.85 -11.59
CA ASN A 81 -2.95 2.92 -10.86
C ASN A 81 -2.94 1.99 -9.64
N MET A 82 -4.03 1.93 -8.89
CA MET A 82 -4.18 0.99 -7.77
C MET A 82 -4.08 -0.46 -8.25
N THR A 83 -4.81 -0.83 -9.30
CA THR A 83 -4.75 -2.17 -9.91
C THR A 83 -3.34 -2.54 -10.36
N ARG A 84 -2.57 -1.60 -10.92
CA ARG A 84 -1.15 -1.82 -11.28
C ARG A 84 -0.28 -2.08 -10.06
N VAL A 85 -0.45 -1.30 -8.98
CA VAL A 85 0.31 -1.50 -7.73
C VAL A 85 -0.01 -2.85 -7.11
N LEU A 86 -1.30 -3.21 -7.00
CA LEU A 86 -1.72 -4.51 -6.48
C LEU A 86 -1.18 -5.67 -7.32
N SER A 87 -1.26 -5.55 -8.66
CA SER A 87 -0.71 -6.55 -9.58
C SER A 87 0.80 -6.74 -9.42
N LYS A 88 1.55 -5.66 -9.16
CA LYS A 88 2.99 -5.74 -8.88
C LYS A 88 3.28 -6.45 -7.55
N ARG A 89 2.55 -6.08 -6.50
CA ARG A 89 2.71 -6.70 -5.17
C ARG A 89 2.36 -8.19 -5.18
N LEU A 90 1.29 -8.57 -5.89
CA LEU A 90 0.90 -9.97 -6.03
C LEU A 90 1.98 -10.79 -6.76
N ARG A 91 2.58 -10.25 -7.84
CA ARG A 91 3.69 -10.92 -8.51
C ARG A 91 4.91 -11.10 -7.61
N ALA A 92 5.30 -10.05 -6.89
CA ALA A 92 6.41 -10.12 -5.95
C ALA A 92 6.16 -11.16 -4.82
N ALA A 93 4.93 -11.24 -4.31
CA ALA A 93 4.55 -12.25 -3.33
C ALA A 93 4.59 -13.68 -3.91
N ASN A 94 4.11 -13.86 -5.15
CA ASN A 94 4.17 -15.16 -5.84
C ASN A 94 5.62 -15.61 -6.09
N GLU A 95 6.51 -14.69 -6.47
CA GLU A 95 7.94 -14.95 -6.63
C GLU A 95 8.57 -15.41 -5.31
N GLN A 96 8.31 -14.69 -4.20
CA GLN A 96 8.80 -15.10 -2.87
C GLN A 96 8.33 -16.50 -2.46
N ILE A 97 7.08 -16.86 -2.76
CA ILE A 97 6.54 -18.20 -2.49
C ILE A 97 7.25 -19.25 -3.35
N ALA A 98 7.47 -18.97 -4.65
CA ALA A 98 8.17 -19.88 -5.54
C ALA A 98 9.62 -20.15 -5.08
N ASP A 99 10.32 -19.10 -4.66
CA ASP A 99 11.68 -19.19 -4.13
C ASP A 99 11.73 -20.06 -2.85
N LEU A 100 10.79 -19.83 -1.91
CA LEU A 100 10.63 -20.63 -0.69
C LEU A 100 10.44 -22.12 -1.00
N ILE A 101 9.59 -22.46 -1.98
CA ILE A 101 9.34 -23.86 -2.38
C ILE A 101 10.59 -24.47 -3.01
N SER A 102 11.30 -23.72 -3.86
CA SER A 102 12.52 -24.21 -4.53
C SER A 102 13.69 -24.42 -3.56
N SER A 103 13.77 -23.65 -2.47
CA SER A 103 14.83 -23.75 -1.46
C SER A 103 14.70 -24.94 -0.50
N GLN A 104 13.57 -25.67 -0.53
CA GLN A 104 13.34 -26.88 0.27
C GLN A 104 13.48 -28.19 -0.53
N SER A 105 13.84 -28.11 -1.82
CA SER A 105 14.11 -29.26 -2.72
C SER A 105 15.60 -29.44 -2.93
#